data_AF-A0A2N1SK60-F1
#
_entry.id   AF-A0A2N1SK60-F1
#
_cell.length_a   1.000
_cell.length_b   1.000
_cell.length_c   1.000
_cell.angle_alpha   90.00
_cell.angle_beta   90.00
_cell.angle_gamma   90.00
#
_symmetry.space_group_name_H-M   'P 1'
#
loop_
_entity.id
_entity.type
_entity.pdbx_description
1 polymer ?
#
loop_
_entity_poly.entity_id
_entity_poly.type
_entity_poly.pdbx_seq_one_letter_code
_entity_poly.pdbx_strand_id
1 'polypeptide(L)'
;MPILFLVTDIVGEVYGRKTSSQFVNLSTIMLVFMFIMMALCIVLPPNSTWGLQESYASIFGSSMRMTAASLVSFFFAQHLDVFVFSTIKRLTKEKHLWIRNNASTIISQFIDTTIFMFLAFYHISDRFTTGFIFSLIFPYWAFKVLFAFLDTPLCYLGVWWLKKSEAQETQKGNLDT
;
A
#
# COMPACT_ATOMS: atom_id res chain seq x y z
N MET A 1 1.16 -0.45 -5.77
CA MET A 1 0.12 0.37 -6.42
C MET A 1 0.37 1.82 -6.06
N PRO A 2 0.92 2.65 -6.96
CA PRO A 2 1.25 4.05 -6.67
C PRO A 2 0.04 4.85 -6.15
N ILE A 3 -1.14 4.52 -6.67
CA ILE A 3 -2.43 5.14 -6.33
C ILE A 3 -2.74 5.06 -4.82
N LEU A 4 -2.38 3.98 -4.14
CA LEU A 4 -2.72 3.81 -2.73
C LEU A 4 -1.87 4.73 -1.82
N PHE A 5 -0.58 4.87 -2.14
CA PHE A 5 0.31 5.84 -1.49
C PHE A 5 -0.18 7.27 -1.74
N LEU A 6 -0.53 7.57 -2.99
CA LEU A 6 -1.09 8.86 -3.40
C LEU A 6 -2.36 9.23 -2.61
N VAL A 7 -3.30 8.30 -2.44
CA VAL A 7 -4.52 8.55 -1.63
C VAL A 7 -4.16 8.83 -0.17
N THR A 8 -3.23 8.06 0.39
CA THR A 8 -2.79 8.20 1.79
C THR A 8 -2.07 9.54 2.03
N ASP A 9 -1.29 9.99 1.05
CA ASP A 9 -0.61 11.28 1.03
C ASP A 9 -1.60 12.45 0.91
N ILE A 10 -2.62 12.34 0.05
CA ILE A 10 -3.70 13.34 -0.05
C ILE A 10 -4.46 13.46 1.29
N VAL A 11 -4.84 12.34 1.88
CA VAL A 11 -5.53 12.32 3.19
C VAL A 11 -4.62 12.91 4.28
N GLY A 12 -3.33 12.60 4.25
CA GLY A 12 -2.35 13.15 5.18
C GLY A 12 -2.14 14.66 5.00
N GLU A 13 -2.33 15.19 3.80
CA GLU A 13 -2.24 16.61 3.54
C GLU A 13 -3.46 17.38 4.06
N VAL A 14 -4.67 16.89 3.78
CA VAL A 14 -5.93 17.56 4.14
C VAL A 14 -6.24 17.39 5.63
N TYR A 15 -6.19 16.15 6.13
CA TYR A 15 -6.64 15.81 7.49
C TYR A 15 -5.50 15.59 8.49
N GLY A 16 -4.25 15.69 8.03
CA GLY A 16 -3.07 15.55 8.87
C GLY A 16 -2.67 14.10 9.19
N ARG A 17 -1.52 13.97 9.87
CA ARG A 17 -0.87 12.68 10.15
C ARG A 17 -1.74 11.71 10.95
N LYS A 18 -2.45 12.18 11.99
CA LYS A 18 -3.26 11.32 12.86
C LYS A 18 -4.35 10.61 12.06
N THR A 19 -5.07 11.35 11.21
CA THR A 19 -6.15 10.81 10.38
C THR A 19 -5.63 9.84 9.34
N SER A 20 -4.51 10.17 8.67
CA SER A 20 -3.86 9.26 7.71
C SER A 20 -3.39 7.95 8.37
N SER A 21 -2.79 8.01 9.56
CA SER A 21 -2.44 6.80 10.32
C SER A 21 -3.66 5.98 10.74
N GLN A 22 -4.76 6.61 11.14
CA GLN A 22 -6.02 5.89 11.43
C GLN A 22 -6.59 5.20 10.19
N PHE A 23 -6.54 5.87 9.03
CA PHE A 23 -6.98 5.30 7.76
C PHE A 23 -6.16 4.06 7.38
N VAL A 24 -4.83 4.13 7.52
CA VAL A 24 -3.93 3.00 7.30
C VAL A 24 -4.21 1.85 8.27
N ASN A 25 -4.44 2.15 9.55
CA ASN A 25 -4.75 1.13 10.56
C ASN A 25 -6.08 0.44 10.27
N LEU A 26 -7.12 1.19 9.92
CA LEU A 26 -8.42 0.62 9.57
C LEU A 26 -8.31 -0.28 8.32
N SER A 27 -7.59 0.19 7.30
CA SER A 27 -7.33 -0.57 6.08
C SER A 27 -6.58 -1.87 6.39
N THR A 28 -5.57 -1.81 7.26
CA THR A 28 -4.82 -2.99 7.72
C THR A 28 -5.73 -3.97 8.45
N ILE A 29 -6.58 -3.50 9.37
CA ILE A 29 -7.51 -4.34 10.13
C ILE A 29 -8.48 -5.06 9.18
N MET A 30 -9.00 -4.34 8.18
CA MET A 30 -9.88 -4.95 7.16
C MET A 30 -9.16 -6.03 6.34
N LEU A 31 -7.90 -5.80 5.96
CA LEU A 31 -7.09 -6.80 5.26
C LEU A 31 -6.81 -8.03 6.13
N VAL A 32 -6.52 -7.84 7.42
CA VAL A 32 -6.36 -8.93 8.39
C VAL A 32 -7.64 -9.74 8.52
N PHE A 33 -8.79 -9.06 8.63
CA PHE A 33 -10.09 -9.73 8.70
C PHE A 33 -10.36 -10.57 7.45
N MET A 34 -10.14 -10.01 6.25
CA MET A 34 -10.30 -10.76 4.99
C MET A 34 -9.34 -11.97 4.92
N PHE A 35 -8.10 -11.81 5.36
CA PHE A 35 -7.13 -12.92 5.42
C PHE A 35 -7.61 -14.05 6.34
N ILE A 36 -8.16 -13.71 7.52
CA ILE A 36 -8.73 -14.70 8.46
C ILE A 36 -9.95 -15.40 7.84
N MET A 37 -10.85 -14.66 7.17
CA MET A 37 -12.00 -15.26 6.48
C MET A 37 -11.55 -16.23 5.38
N MET A 38 -10.54 -15.85 4.59
CA MET A 38 -9.94 -16.74 3.58
C MET A 38 -9.34 -18.00 4.22
N ALA A 39 -8.62 -17.86 5.34
CA ALA A 39 -8.07 -18.97 6.10
C ALA A 39 -9.17 -19.94 6.56
N LEU A 40 -10.27 -19.41 7.08
CA LEU A 40 -11.40 -20.18 7.56
C LEU A 40 -12.07 -20.97 6.43
N CYS A 41 -12.24 -20.37 5.25
CA CYS A 41 -12.78 -21.03 4.07
C CYS A 41 -11.94 -22.24 3.60
N ILE A 42 -10.63 -22.27 3.86
CA ILE A 42 -9.76 -23.39 3.49
C ILE A 42 -9.88 -24.56 4.49
N VAL A 43 -10.07 -24.25 5.78
CA VAL A 43 -10.12 -25.24 6.87
C VAL A 43 -11.48 -25.93 6.97
N LEU A 44 -12.57 -25.25 6.56
CA LEU A 44 -13.92 -25.81 6.61
C LEU A 44 -14.04 -27.09 5.77
N PRO A 45 -14.70 -28.14 6.30
CA PRO A 45 -14.84 -29.41 5.60
C PRO A 45 -15.65 -29.21 4.33
N PRO A 46 -15.18 -29.73 3.18
CA PRO A 46 -15.93 -29.64 1.95
C PRO A 46 -17.18 -30.53 2.00
N ASN A 47 -18.17 -30.16 1.20
CA ASN A 47 -19.31 -30.99 0.85
C ASN A 47 -18.84 -32.36 0.31
N SER A 48 -19.51 -33.45 0.68
CA SER A 48 -19.22 -34.83 0.23
C SER A 48 -19.29 -35.06 -1.29
N THR A 49 -19.92 -34.15 -2.03
CA THR A 49 -20.01 -34.14 -3.50
C THR A 49 -18.80 -33.43 -4.16
N TRP A 50 -17.93 -32.80 -3.37
CA TRP A 50 -16.80 -32.00 -3.85
C TRP A 50 -15.50 -32.81 -3.91
N GLY A 51 -15.11 -33.25 -5.11
CA GLY A 51 -13.92 -34.09 -5.33
C GLY A 51 -12.59 -33.34 -5.56
N LEU A 52 -12.59 -32.01 -5.62
CA LEU A 52 -11.42 -31.18 -6.00
C LEU A 52 -10.70 -30.54 -4.80
N GLN A 53 -10.94 -31.03 -3.58
CA GLN A 53 -10.42 -30.42 -2.35
C GLN A 53 -8.89 -30.36 -2.30
N GLU A 54 -8.20 -31.39 -2.79
CA GLU A 54 -6.74 -31.46 -2.74
C GLU A 54 -6.07 -30.42 -3.67
N SER A 55 -6.60 -30.26 -4.88
CA SER A 55 -6.16 -29.21 -5.82
C SER A 55 -6.47 -27.82 -5.28
N TYR A 56 -7.63 -27.64 -4.66
CA TYR A 56 -8.02 -26.40 -3.98
C TYR A 56 -7.03 -26.06 -2.85
N ALA A 57 -6.74 -27.00 -1.96
CA ALA A 57 -5.81 -26.80 -0.84
C ALA A 57 -4.39 -26.44 -1.31
N SER A 58 -3.91 -27.03 -2.41
CA SER A 58 -2.56 -26.77 -2.93
C SER A 58 -2.41 -25.34 -3.50
N ILE A 59 -3.40 -24.88 -4.29
CA ILE A 59 -3.41 -23.52 -4.86
C ILE A 59 -3.57 -22.48 -3.75
N PHE A 60 -4.53 -22.69 -2.86
CA PHE A 60 -4.83 -21.75 -1.80
C PHE A 60 -3.78 -21.75 -0.69
N GLY A 61 -3.10 -22.87 -0.42
CA GLY A 61 -1.99 -22.94 0.53
C GLY A 61 -0.80 -22.09 0.11
N SER A 62 -0.40 -22.19 -1.16
CA SER A 62 0.65 -21.31 -1.72
C SER A 62 0.22 -19.84 -1.73
N SER A 63 -1.06 -19.59 -2.05
CA SER A 63 -1.64 -18.24 -2.04
C SER A 63 -1.66 -17.64 -0.62
N MET A 64 -1.87 -18.46 0.41
CA MET A 64 -1.94 -18.00 1.80
C MET A 64 -0.62 -17.38 2.27
N ARG A 65 0.51 -17.99 1.91
CA ARG A 65 1.85 -17.42 2.16
C ARG A 65 2.03 -16.08 1.45
N MET A 66 1.61 -15.98 0.19
CA MET A 66 1.68 -14.74 -0.60
C MET A 66 0.81 -13.62 -0.01
N THR A 67 -0.39 -13.96 0.46
CA THR A 67 -1.29 -13.01 1.10
C THR A 67 -0.74 -12.54 2.45
N ALA A 68 -0.17 -13.45 3.26
CA ALA A 68 0.47 -13.07 4.52
C ALA A 68 1.67 -12.14 4.29
N ALA A 69 2.52 -12.45 3.30
CA ALA A 69 3.62 -11.58 2.91
C ALA A 69 3.14 -10.18 2.45
N SER A 70 2.08 -10.14 1.64
CA SER A 70 1.45 -8.89 1.19
C SER A 70 0.93 -8.05 2.36
N LEU A 71 0.31 -8.69 3.35
CA LEU A 71 -0.26 -8.00 4.50
C LEU A 71 0.83 -7.36 5.37
N VAL A 72 1.90 -8.11 5.64
CA VAL A 72 3.03 -7.63 6.45
C VAL A 72 3.74 -6.49 5.73
N SER A 73 4.09 -6.69 4.45
CA SER A 73 4.75 -5.65 3.64
C SER A 73 3.90 -4.37 3.55
N PHE A 74 2.60 -4.50 3.27
CA PHE A 74 1.67 -3.38 3.24
C PHE A 74 1.65 -2.60 4.55
N PHE A 75 1.54 -3.28 5.69
CA PHE A 75 1.50 -2.64 7.00
C PHE A 75 2.73 -1.77 7.26
N PHE A 76 3.92 -2.31 7.02
CA PHE A 76 5.17 -1.58 7.21
C PHE A 76 5.35 -0.46 6.19
N ALA A 77 5.03 -0.71 4.92
CA ALA A 77 5.14 0.27 3.86
C ALA A 77 4.24 1.48 4.11
N GLN A 78 2.97 1.29 4.49
CA GLN A 78 2.06 2.40 4.76
C GLN A 78 2.43 3.20 6.00
N HIS A 79 2.92 2.54 7.06
CA HIS A 79 3.38 3.27 8.24
C HIS A 79 4.63 4.12 7.93
N LEU A 80 5.55 3.57 7.13
CA LEU A 80 6.72 4.30 6.67
C LEU A 80 6.33 5.48 5.78
N ASP A 81 5.36 5.30 4.90
CA ASP A 81 4.85 6.33 4.00
C ASP A 81 4.36 7.56 4.76
N VAL A 82 3.42 7.35 5.70
CA VAL A 82 2.87 8.42 6.54
C VAL A 82 3.96 9.10 7.38
N PHE A 83 4.94 8.33 7.84
CA PHE A 83 6.07 8.86 8.60
C PHE A 83 6.99 9.73 7.72
N VAL A 84 7.41 9.23 6.56
CA VAL A 84 8.29 9.93 5.62
C VAL A 84 7.60 11.19 5.09
N PHE A 85 6.34 11.07 4.65
CA PHE A 85 5.56 12.20 4.18
C PHE A 85 5.46 13.31 5.24
N SER A 86 5.10 12.95 6.48
CA SER A 86 5.01 13.92 7.58
C SER A 86 6.35 14.54 7.95
N THR A 87 7.44 13.77 7.87
CA THR A 87 8.79 14.24 8.18
C THR A 87 9.27 15.25 7.15
N ILE A 88 9.10 14.93 5.86
CA ILE A 88 9.47 15.84 4.77
C ILE A 88 8.57 17.10 4.81
N LYS A 89 7.27 16.97 5.08
CA LYS A 89 6.36 18.14 5.27
C LYS A 89 6.90 19.12 6.31
N ARG A 90 7.37 18.62 7.46
CA ARG A 90 7.94 19.44 8.54
C ARG A 90 9.26 20.07 8.12
N LEU A 91 10.11 19.33 7.41
CA LEU A 91 11.42 19.79 6.95
C LEU A 91 11.32 20.87 5.87
N THR A 92 10.37 20.74 4.94
CA THR A 92 10.18 21.71 3.85
C THR A 92 9.27 22.88 4.21
N LYS A 93 8.83 23.01 5.47
CA LYS A 93 7.90 24.06 5.93
C LYS A 93 6.68 24.18 5.01
N GLU A 94 6.10 23.03 4.65
CA GLU A 94 4.95 22.90 3.73
C GLU A 94 5.19 23.28 2.27
N LYS A 95 6.41 23.66 1.90
CA LYS A 95 6.77 23.96 0.50
C LYS A 95 7.04 22.67 -0.28
N HIS A 96 6.66 22.68 -1.57
CA HIS A 96 6.90 21.61 -2.56
C HIS A 96 6.25 20.25 -2.26
N LEU A 97 4.92 20.17 -2.44
CA LEU A 97 4.11 18.94 -2.41
C LEU A 97 4.68 17.77 -3.21
N TRP A 98 5.22 18.03 -4.39
CA TRP A 98 5.72 16.97 -5.28
C TRP A 98 6.92 16.21 -4.69
N ILE A 99 7.80 16.88 -3.93
CA ILE A 99 9.04 16.28 -3.43
C ILE A 99 8.68 15.24 -2.39
N ARG A 100 7.81 15.61 -1.44
CA ARG A 100 7.39 14.72 -0.37
C ARG A 100 6.59 13.52 -0.88
N ASN A 101 5.64 13.73 -1.80
CA ASN A 101 4.81 12.65 -2.34
C ASN A 101 5.65 11.62 -3.12
N ASN A 102 6.57 12.09 -3.96
CA ASN A 102 7.45 11.17 -4.70
C ASN A 102 8.46 10.49 -3.76
N ALA A 103 9.05 11.22 -2.82
CA ALA A 103 10.02 10.65 -1.89
C ALA A 103 9.38 9.61 -0.94
N SER A 104 8.21 9.90 -0.37
CA SER A 104 7.45 8.93 0.44
C SER A 104 7.13 7.70 -0.40
N THR A 105 6.49 7.89 -1.55
CA THR A 105 6.09 6.79 -2.43
C THR A 105 7.27 5.91 -2.86
N ILE A 106 8.40 6.49 -3.30
CA ILE A 106 9.57 5.72 -3.77
C ILE A 106 10.19 4.89 -2.62
N ILE A 107 10.35 5.49 -1.44
CA ILE A 107 10.93 4.83 -0.27
C ILE A 107 9.98 3.73 0.23
N SER A 108 8.69 4.03 0.35
CA SER A 108 7.69 3.08 0.82
C SER A 108 7.53 1.90 -0.13
N GLN A 109 7.55 2.14 -1.45
CA GLN A 109 7.51 1.06 -2.46
C GLN A 109 8.76 0.18 -2.43
N PHE A 110 9.94 0.75 -2.13
CA PHE A 110 11.16 -0.04 -1.97
C PHE A 110 11.03 -1.01 -0.79
N ILE A 111 10.53 -0.53 0.35
CA ILE A 111 10.34 -1.35 1.53
C ILE A 111 9.23 -2.38 1.34
N ASP A 112 8.11 -2.00 0.71
CA ASP A 112 7.02 -2.91 0.30
C ASP A 112 7.56 -4.09 -0.51
N THR A 113 8.25 -3.79 -1.62
CA THR A 113 8.80 -4.82 -2.52
C THR A 113 9.85 -5.67 -1.84
N THR A 114 10.73 -5.09 -1.03
CA THR A 114 11.76 -5.84 -0.32
C THR A 114 11.13 -6.80 0.69
N ILE A 115 10.29 -6.31 1.61
CA ILE A 115 9.64 -7.15 2.62
C ILE A 115 8.80 -8.23 1.96
N PHE A 116 8.03 -7.88 0.92
CA PHE A 116 7.22 -8.83 0.18
C PHE A 116 8.09 -9.94 -0.44
N MET A 117 9.13 -9.58 -1.19
CA MET A 117 9.97 -10.55 -1.89
C MET A 117 10.68 -11.50 -0.91
N PHE A 118 11.15 -10.99 0.23
CA PHE A 118 11.73 -11.84 1.27
C PHE A 118 10.66 -12.76 1.89
N LEU A 119 9.52 -12.26 2.37
CA LEU A 119 8.54 -13.13 3.03
C LEU A 119 7.88 -14.14 2.07
N ALA A 120 7.59 -13.70 0.84
CA ALA A 120 6.94 -14.50 -0.18
C ALA A 120 7.84 -15.60 -0.73
N PHE A 121 9.11 -15.29 -1.07
CA PHE A 121 9.95 -16.18 -1.85
C PHE A 121 11.20 -16.70 -1.13
N TYR A 122 11.63 -16.07 -0.03
CA TYR A 122 12.82 -16.52 0.68
C TYR A 122 12.65 -17.97 1.14
N HIS A 123 13.59 -18.83 0.76
CA HIS A 123 13.62 -20.25 1.13
C HIS A 123 12.40 -21.07 0.65
N ILE A 124 11.67 -20.62 -0.38
CA ILE A 124 10.59 -21.43 -0.98
C ILE A 124 11.14 -22.55 -1.88
N SER A 125 12.38 -22.42 -2.37
CA SER A 125 13.17 -23.46 -3.05
C SER A 125 14.65 -23.09 -2.99
N ASP A 126 15.56 -24.07 -3.13
CA ASP A 126 17.02 -23.86 -3.11
C ASP A 126 17.54 -22.85 -4.15
N ARG A 127 16.73 -22.54 -5.18
CA ARG A 127 17.01 -21.53 -6.20
C ARG A 127 16.77 -20.09 -5.75
N PHE A 128 15.96 -19.86 -4.71
CA PHE A 128 15.66 -18.53 -4.18
C PHE A 128 16.70 -18.11 -3.13
N THR A 129 17.95 -18.01 -3.57
CA THR A 129 19.04 -17.45 -2.78
C THR A 129 18.85 -15.95 -2.60
N THR A 130 19.36 -15.39 -1.50
CA THR A 130 19.33 -13.94 -1.21
C THR A 130 19.78 -13.08 -2.39
N GLY A 131 20.85 -13.48 -3.10
CA GLY A 131 21.34 -12.76 -4.28
C GLY A 131 20.35 -12.74 -5.46
N PHE A 132 19.64 -13.85 -5.69
CA PHE A 132 18.62 -13.92 -6.75
C PHE A 132 17.41 -13.02 -6.40
N ILE A 133 17.00 -12.99 -5.13
CA ILE A 133 15.93 -12.11 -4.65
C ILE A 133 16.28 -10.63 -4.87
N PHE A 134 17.50 -10.21 -4.55
CA PHE A 134 17.94 -8.84 -4.84
C PHE A 134 17.93 -8.50 -6.33
N SER A 135 18.34 -9.45 -7.18
CA SER A 135 18.27 -9.29 -8.65
C SER A 135 16.83 -9.14 -9.17
N LEU A 136 15.83 -9.62 -8.43
CA LEU A 136 14.41 -9.41 -8.74
C LEU A 136 13.89 -8.09 -8.16
N ILE A 137 14.27 -7.73 -6.92
CA ILE A 137 13.79 -6.51 -6.27
C ILE A 137 14.11 -5.28 -7.13
N PHE A 138 15.34 -5.16 -7.65
CA PHE A 138 15.79 -3.98 -8.37
C PHE A 138 14.96 -3.65 -9.63
N PRO A 139 14.77 -4.56 -10.61
CA PRO A 139 13.95 -4.27 -11.79
C PRO A 139 12.47 -4.06 -11.46
N TYR A 140 11.90 -4.81 -10.51
CA TYR A 140 10.51 -4.62 -10.09
C TYR A 140 10.30 -3.27 -9.42
N TRP A 141 11.22 -2.85 -8.56
CA TRP A 141 11.19 -1.55 -7.93
C TRP A 141 11.40 -0.43 -8.94
N ALA A 142 12.41 -0.52 -9.82
CA ALA A 142 12.67 0.48 -10.84
C ALA A 142 11.46 0.69 -11.76
N PHE A 143 10.76 -0.39 -12.13
CA PHE A 143 9.52 -0.31 -12.90
C PHE A 143 8.42 0.42 -12.11
N LYS A 144 8.21 0.09 -10.82
CA LYS A 144 7.23 0.80 -9.96
C LYS A 144 7.54 2.29 -9.83
N VAL A 145 8.82 2.66 -9.69
CA VAL A 145 9.27 4.06 -9.62
C VAL A 145 8.98 4.80 -10.92
N LEU A 146 9.24 4.17 -12.08
CA LEU A 146 8.96 4.76 -13.38
C LEU A 146 7.46 5.06 -13.56
N PHE A 147 6.59 4.15 -13.11
CA PHE A 147 5.15 4.40 -13.06
C PHE A 147 4.76 5.53 -12.08
N ALA A 148 5.39 5.60 -10.90
CA ALA A 148 5.13 6.70 -9.97
C ALA A 148 5.46 8.08 -10.57
N PHE A 149 6.54 8.18 -11.37
CA PHE A 149 6.85 9.40 -12.11
C PHE A 149 5.79 9.73 -13.17
N LEU A 150 5.25 8.73 -13.87
CA LEU A 150 4.14 8.92 -14.82
C LEU A 150 2.83 9.35 -14.13
N ASP A 151 2.59 8.88 -12.90
CA ASP A 151 1.40 9.24 -12.09
C ASP A 151 1.53 10.62 -11.43
N THR A 152 2.72 11.21 -11.38
CA THR A 152 2.98 12.53 -10.77
C THR A 152 2.13 13.68 -11.35
N PRO A 153 1.94 13.83 -12.67
CA PRO A 153 1.00 14.83 -13.22
C PRO A 153 -0.46 14.60 -12.81
N LEU A 154 -0.92 13.35 -12.70
CA LEU A 154 -2.26 13.01 -12.20
C LEU A 154 -2.44 13.39 -10.72
N CYS A 155 -1.38 13.19 -9.93
CA CYS A 155 -1.34 13.60 -8.53
C CYS A 155 -1.52 15.11 -8.35
N TYR A 156 -0.88 15.92 -9.20
CA TYR A 156 -1.07 17.37 -9.22
C TYR A 156 -2.51 17.77 -9.56
N LEU A 157 -3.13 17.05 -10.50
CA LEU A 157 -4.51 17.28 -10.91
C LEU A 157 -5.51 16.98 -9.78
N GLY A 158 -5.31 15.86 -9.08
CA GLY A 158 -6.14 15.44 -7.94
C GLY A 158 -6.09 16.42 -6.77
N VAL A 159 -4.89 16.88 -6.39
CA VAL A 159 -4.73 17.88 -5.32
C VAL A 159 -5.37 19.22 -5.69
N TRP A 160 -5.23 19.65 -6.94
CA TRP A 160 -5.88 20.87 -7.42
C TRP A 160 -7.42 20.77 -7.38
N TRP A 161 -7.97 19.62 -7.75
CA TRP A 161 -9.41 19.39 -7.76
C TRP A 161 -10.00 19.35 -6.34
N LEU A 162 -9.32 18.68 -5.41
CA LEU A 162 -9.76 18.57 -4.01
C LEU A 162 -9.63 19.90 -3.24
N LYS A 163 -8.55 20.66 -3.47
CA LYS A 163 -8.45 22.03 -2.91
C LYS A 163 -9.54 22.97 -3.44
N LYS A 164 -9.98 22.77 -4.68
CA LYS A 164 -11.05 23.56 -5.29
C LYS A 164 -12.41 23.21 -4.67
N SER A 165 -12.67 21.95 -4.33
CA SER A 165 -13.93 21.55 -3.69
C SER A 165 -14.02 22.07 -2.25
N GLU A 166 -12.95 22.00 -1.44
CA GLU A 166 -12.94 22.58 -0.08
C GLU A 166 -13.12 24.11 -0.09
N ALA A 167 -12.50 24.81 -1.05
CA ALA A 167 -12.67 26.25 -1.20
C ALA A 167 -14.13 26.64 -1.57
N GLN A 168 -14.82 25.78 -2.32
CA GLN A 168 -16.22 25.97 -2.70
C GLN A 168 -17.19 25.64 -1.56
N GLU A 169 -16.91 24.62 -0.75
CA GLU A 169 -17.70 24.30 0.46
C GLU A 169 -17.56 25.39 1.53
N THR A 170 -16.35 25.92 1.75
CA THR A 170 -16.12 27.01 2.70
C THR A 170 -16.83 28.30 2.27
N GLN A 171 -16.95 28.56 0.97
CA GLN A 171 -17.71 29.71 0.46
C GLN A 171 -19.23 29.55 0.60
N LYS A 172 -19.77 28.33 0.44
CA LYS A 172 -21.20 28.06 0.65
C LYS A 172 -21.61 28.17 2.11
N GLY A 173 -20.81 27.64 3.03
CA GLY A 173 -21.08 27.74 4.48
C GLY A 173 -21.10 29.17 5.02
N ASN A 174 -20.47 30.12 4.33
CA ASN A 174 -20.43 31.54 4.70
C ASN A 174 -21.55 32.38 4.06
N LEU A 175 -22.34 31.80 3.14
CA LEU A 175 -23.49 32.45 2.50
C LEU A 175 -24.82 32.04 3.15
N ASP A 176 -24.82 30.98 3.95
CA ASP A 176 -25.99 30.41 4.64
C ASP A 176 -26.07 30.80 6.14
N THR A 177 -25.17 31.68 6.62
CA THR A 177 -25.19 32.33 7.95
C THR A 177 -25.34 33.83 7.82
#